data_AF-A0A522QU41-F1
#
_entry.id   AF-A0A522QU41-F1
#
_cell.length_a   1.000
_cell.length_b   1.000
_cell.length_c   1.000
_cell.angle_alpha   90.00
_cell.angle_beta   90.00
_cell.angle_gamma   90.00
#
_symmetry.space_group_name_H-M   'P 1'
#
loop_
_entity.id
_entity.type
_entity.pdbx_description
1 polymer ?
#
loop_
_entity_poly.entity_id
_entity_poly.type
_entity_poly.pdbx_seq_one_letter_code
_entity_poly.pdbx_strand_id
1 'polypeptide(L)'
;TEGLAQKRAVDEIDNAPEEKERGITIAISHQEYETAKRHYAHVDCPGHADYIKNMITGAAQMDGGILVVSAADGPMPQTREHILLARQVGVPRLVVFLNKVDMVDDPELLELVEMEVRELLSSYEFPGEEIPVIKGSALKALNSSGKRGDPDAEPIFQLMDAVDSYFPTPERDVDKPFLMPIEDVFTITGRGTVGTGRVERGQVKVGEEIEIVGLKEETKKSVVTGIEMFRKLLDVGIAGDNIGVLLRGIERNDIERGQVLAKPGSIKPHTKFKAEVYVLSKEEGGRHTPFFSNYRPQFYFRTTDVTGTIKLPEGVEMVMPGDNVTMEVELITPIACEDGLRFAIREGGRTVGAGVVTAINA
;
A
#
# COMPACT_ATOMS: atom_id res chain seq x y z
N THR A 1 -8.32 8.85 -26.63
CA THR A 1 -7.26 8.16 -25.88
C THR A 1 -6.33 7.50 -26.89
N GLU A 2 -5.02 7.63 -26.72
CA GLU A 2 -3.99 7.06 -27.62
C GLU A 2 -3.89 5.52 -27.53
N GLY A 3 -4.95 4.84 -27.07
CA GLY A 3 -4.96 3.40 -26.77
C GLY A 3 -4.31 3.01 -25.43
N LEU A 4 -3.63 3.94 -24.77
CA LEU A 4 -2.79 3.70 -23.57
C LEU A 4 -3.57 3.60 -22.24
N ALA A 5 -4.89 3.77 -22.26
CA ALA A 5 -5.74 3.61 -21.08
C ALA A 5 -7.18 3.31 -21.52
N GLN A 6 -7.88 2.51 -20.72
CA GLN A 6 -9.33 2.36 -20.84
C GLN A 6 -10.03 3.51 -20.11
N LYS A 7 -10.92 4.21 -20.81
CA LYS A 7 -11.74 5.25 -20.18
C LYS A 7 -12.68 4.58 -19.18
N ARG A 8 -12.60 5.00 -17.92
CA ARG A 8 -13.56 4.65 -16.88
C ARG A 8 -14.22 5.90 -16.32
N ALA A 9 -15.50 5.80 -16.00
CA ALA A 9 -16.23 6.85 -15.29
C ALA A 9 -15.92 6.78 -13.78
N VAL A 10 -16.15 7.90 -13.07
CA VAL A 10 -15.96 7.97 -11.61
C VAL A 10 -16.77 6.86 -10.91
N ASP A 11 -18.03 6.68 -11.31
CA ASP A 11 -18.94 5.67 -10.76
C ASP A 11 -18.54 4.20 -11.05
N GLU A 12 -17.55 3.99 -11.92
CA GLU A 12 -16.96 2.67 -12.20
C GLU A 12 -15.73 2.39 -11.32
N ILE A 13 -15.10 3.45 -10.80
CA ILE A 13 -14.00 3.39 -9.84
C ILE A 13 -14.58 3.27 -8.42
N ASP A 14 -15.48 4.19 -8.05
CA ASP A 14 -16.28 4.18 -6.82
C ASP A 14 -17.56 3.36 -7.05
N ASN A 15 -17.41 2.04 -7.16
CA ASN A 15 -18.47 1.16 -7.63
C ASN A 15 -19.32 0.54 -6.51
N ALA A 16 -18.91 0.63 -5.25
CA ALA A 16 -19.66 0.05 -4.15
C ALA A 16 -20.96 0.86 -3.92
N PRO A 17 -22.09 0.19 -3.57
CA PRO A 17 -23.35 0.90 -3.33
C PRO A 17 -23.24 2.02 -2.29
N GLU A 18 -22.42 1.81 -1.25
CA GLU A 18 -22.18 2.79 -0.18
C GLU A 18 -21.30 3.97 -0.65
N GLU A 19 -20.38 3.74 -1.60
CA GLU A 19 -19.54 4.80 -2.19
C GLU A 19 -20.37 5.73 -3.06
N LYS A 20 -21.28 5.16 -3.88
CA LYS A 20 -22.18 5.94 -4.74
C LYS A 20 -23.18 6.79 -3.96
N GLU A 21 -23.64 6.29 -2.82
CA GLU A 21 -24.59 7.01 -1.97
C GLU A 21 -23.93 8.14 -1.17
N ARG A 22 -22.68 7.94 -0.75
CA ARG A 22 -21.94 8.91 0.08
C ARG A 22 -21.01 9.84 -0.69
N GLY A 23 -20.67 9.51 -1.93
CA GLY A 23 -19.72 10.27 -2.76
C GLY A 23 -18.29 10.27 -2.20
N ILE A 24 -17.91 9.21 -1.49
CA ILE A 24 -16.55 9.02 -0.94
C ILE A 24 -16.04 7.64 -1.32
N THR A 25 -14.76 7.54 -1.66
CA THR A 25 -14.06 6.26 -1.84
C THR A 25 -13.95 5.55 -0.48
N ILE A 26 -14.31 4.28 -0.43
CA ILE A 26 -14.33 3.44 0.77
C ILE A 26 -13.35 2.28 0.58
N ALA A 27 -13.46 1.58 -0.55
CA ALA A 27 -12.63 0.47 -0.93
C ALA A 27 -11.46 0.94 -1.80
N ILE A 28 -10.37 0.17 -1.78
CA ILE A 28 -9.25 0.40 -2.68
C ILE A 28 -9.67 0.00 -4.08
N SER A 29 -9.39 0.86 -5.07
CA SER A 29 -9.68 0.58 -6.47
C SER A 29 -8.39 0.43 -7.27
N HIS A 30 -8.27 -0.67 -8.02
CA HIS A 30 -7.11 -0.93 -8.86
C HIS A 30 -7.40 -0.56 -10.31
N GLN A 31 -6.62 0.35 -10.87
CA GLN A 31 -6.70 0.79 -12.26
C GLN A 31 -5.40 0.48 -13.00
N GLU A 32 -5.51 0.32 -14.32
CA GLU A 32 -4.40 0.00 -15.20
C GLU A 32 -4.34 1.07 -16.30
N TYR A 33 -3.14 1.61 -16.51
CA TYR A 33 -2.85 2.50 -17.62
C TYR A 33 -1.36 2.46 -17.93
N GLU A 34 -0.97 2.94 -19.10
CA GLU A 34 0.41 2.97 -19.53
C GLU A 34 0.81 4.35 -20.07
N THR A 35 2.09 4.64 -20.01
CA THR A 35 2.72 5.71 -20.77
C THR A 35 3.55 5.07 -21.88
N ALA A 36 4.18 5.88 -22.73
CA ALA A 36 5.14 5.37 -23.70
C ALA A 36 6.35 4.66 -23.06
N LYS A 37 6.61 4.86 -21.76
CA LYS A 37 7.77 4.30 -21.05
C LYS A 37 7.43 3.12 -20.16
N ARG A 38 6.27 3.13 -19.50
CA ARG A 38 5.97 2.24 -18.38
C ARG A 38 4.51 1.84 -18.34
N HIS A 39 4.29 0.69 -17.73
CA HIS A 39 2.98 0.18 -17.41
C HIS A 39 2.69 0.40 -15.91
N TYR A 40 1.52 0.92 -15.57
CA TYR A 40 1.16 1.31 -14.22
C TYR A 40 -0.04 0.50 -13.71
N ALA A 41 0.13 -0.05 -12.51
CA ALA A 41 -0.99 -0.43 -11.65
C ALA A 41 -1.20 0.70 -10.65
N HIS A 42 -2.32 1.41 -10.77
CA HIS A 42 -2.69 2.50 -9.89
C HIS A 42 -3.63 2.01 -8.81
N VAL A 43 -3.29 2.31 -7.56
CA VAL A 43 -4.08 1.95 -6.38
C VAL A 43 -4.70 3.23 -5.84
N ASP A 44 -6.00 3.41 -6.07
CA ASP A 44 -6.74 4.56 -5.55
C ASP A 44 -7.13 4.31 -4.10
N CYS A 45 -6.68 5.20 -3.22
CA CYS A 45 -6.79 5.04 -1.77
C CYS A 45 -7.80 6.04 -1.18
N PRO A 46 -8.65 5.60 -0.23
CA PRO A 46 -9.63 6.49 0.37
C PRO A 46 -8.97 7.56 1.24
N GLY A 47 -9.40 8.82 1.09
CA GLY A 47 -8.89 9.97 1.86
C GLY A 47 -9.68 10.36 3.11
N HIS A 48 -10.83 9.73 3.35
CA HIS A 48 -11.64 10.02 4.52
C HIS A 48 -11.07 9.31 5.76
N ALA A 49 -11.03 10.00 6.90
CA ALA A 49 -10.38 9.53 8.14
C ALA A 49 -10.78 8.11 8.56
N ASP A 50 -12.07 7.78 8.44
CA ASP A 50 -12.62 6.45 8.79
C ASP A 50 -12.09 5.29 7.91
N TYR A 51 -11.53 5.60 6.74
CA TYR A 51 -11.10 4.65 5.72
C TYR A 51 -9.60 4.68 5.43
N ILE A 52 -8.83 5.55 6.10
CA ILE A 52 -7.34 5.58 6.08
C ILE A 52 -6.74 4.19 6.40
N LYS A 53 -7.49 3.35 7.12
CA LYS A 53 -7.20 1.93 7.34
C LYS A 53 -6.87 1.13 6.07
N ASN A 54 -7.60 1.39 4.99
CA ASN A 54 -7.44 0.72 3.71
C ASN A 54 -6.25 1.31 2.93
N MET A 55 -5.95 2.59 3.14
CA MET A 55 -4.76 3.23 2.57
C MET A 55 -3.48 2.53 3.03
N ILE A 56 -3.34 2.14 4.30
CA ILE A 56 -2.13 1.46 4.82
C ILE A 56 -1.82 0.17 4.04
N THR A 57 -2.84 -0.64 3.76
CA THR A 57 -2.68 -1.88 2.99
C THR A 57 -2.32 -1.62 1.53
N GLY A 58 -2.84 -0.55 0.93
CA GLY A 58 -2.50 -0.17 -0.45
C GLY A 58 -1.13 0.49 -0.57
N ALA A 59 -0.80 1.39 0.35
CA ALA A 59 0.45 2.15 0.35
C ALA A 59 1.69 1.28 0.61
N ALA A 60 1.55 0.19 1.36
CA ALA A 60 2.61 -0.81 1.52
C ALA A 60 3.03 -1.46 0.17
N GLN A 61 2.19 -1.35 -0.86
CA GLN A 61 2.47 -1.87 -2.20
C GLN A 61 2.91 -0.77 -3.19
N MET A 62 3.07 0.48 -2.77
CA MET A 62 3.34 1.58 -3.69
C MET A 62 4.83 1.79 -3.91
N ASP A 63 5.26 1.72 -5.17
CA ASP A 63 6.62 2.12 -5.59
C ASP A 63 6.80 3.65 -5.63
N GLY A 64 5.71 4.38 -5.48
CA GLY A 64 5.62 5.84 -5.41
C GLY A 64 4.15 6.26 -5.28
N GLY A 65 3.90 7.43 -4.72
CA GLY A 65 2.55 7.94 -4.48
C GLY A 65 2.27 9.28 -5.16
N ILE A 66 1.02 9.48 -5.60
CA ILE A 66 0.55 10.78 -6.08
C ILE A 66 -0.22 11.44 -4.94
N LEU A 67 0.34 12.50 -4.35
CA LEU A 67 -0.32 13.29 -3.32
C LEU A 67 -1.21 14.35 -3.98
N VAL A 68 -2.52 14.17 -3.91
CA VAL A 68 -3.48 15.14 -4.42
C VAL A 68 -3.85 16.12 -3.31
N VAL A 69 -3.65 17.42 -3.54
CA VAL A 69 -4.03 18.49 -2.60
C VAL A 69 -4.90 19.50 -3.33
N SER A 70 -5.98 19.94 -2.70
CA SER A 70 -6.85 20.97 -3.26
C SER A 70 -6.19 22.34 -3.15
N ALA A 71 -6.01 23.04 -4.26
CA ALA A 71 -5.47 24.39 -4.29
C ALA A 71 -6.37 25.40 -3.57
N ALA A 72 -7.68 25.13 -3.48
CA ALA A 72 -8.63 25.99 -2.79
C ALA A 72 -8.64 25.78 -1.27
N ASP A 73 -8.32 24.57 -0.81
CA ASP A 73 -8.41 24.19 0.61
C ASP A 73 -7.03 24.15 1.30
N GLY A 74 -5.95 23.96 0.54
CA GLY A 74 -4.60 23.76 1.06
C GLY A 74 -4.40 22.39 1.73
N PRO A 75 -3.29 22.19 2.46
CA PRO A 75 -3.01 20.95 3.18
C PRO A 75 -3.94 20.78 4.39
N MET A 76 -4.76 19.74 4.35
CA MET A 76 -5.73 19.39 5.40
C MET A 76 -5.13 18.38 6.40
N PRO A 77 -5.78 18.13 7.56
CA PRO A 77 -5.30 17.12 8.52
C PRO A 77 -5.02 15.75 7.89
N GLN A 78 -5.88 15.30 6.97
CA GLN A 78 -5.70 14.04 6.25
C GLN A 78 -4.51 14.06 5.30
N THR A 79 -4.15 15.23 4.74
CA THR A 79 -2.92 15.40 3.94
C THR A 79 -1.70 15.09 4.79
N ARG A 80 -1.66 15.61 6.03
CA ARG A 80 -0.56 15.36 6.98
C ARG A 80 -0.49 13.87 7.35
N GLU A 81 -1.64 13.29 7.66
CA GLU A 81 -1.76 11.87 8.02
C GLU A 81 -1.31 10.96 6.87
N HIS A 82 -1.69 11.26 5.63
CA HIS A 82 -1.25 10.49 4.47
C HIS A 82 0.25 10.58 4.20
N ILE A 83 0.87 11.75 4.36
CA ILE A 83 2.32 11.91 4.21
C ILE A 83 3.04 11.10 5.29
N LEU A 84 2.61 11.22 6.55
CA LEU A 84 3.16 10.45 7.66
C LEU A 84 3.04 8.94 7.39
N LEU A 85 1.86 8.46 7.03
CA LEU A 85 1.63 7.04 6.78
C LEU A 85 2.43 6.54 5.57
N ALA A 86 2.49 7.31 4.49
CA ALA A 86 3.31 6.97 3.32
C ALA A 86 4.80 6.83 3.70
N ARG A 87 5.32 7.70 4.56
CA ARG A 87 6.68 7.57 5.11
C ARG A 87 6.85 6.30 5.92
N GLN A 88 5.91 6.01 6.82
CA GLN A 88 5.99 4.87 7.75
C GLN A 88 5.90 3.52 7.03
N VAL A 89 5.03 3.40 6.02
CA VAL A 89 4.89 2.19 5.20
C VAL A 89 5.97 2.06 4.11
N GLY A 90 6.84 3.06 3.99
CA GLY A 90 8.03 2.99 3.13
C GLY A 90 7.83 3.39 1.68
N VAL A 91 6.82 4.22 1.36
CA VAL A 91 6.66 4.79 0.02
C VAL A 91 7.89 5.65 -0.29
N PRO A 92 8.67 5.33 -1.34
CA PRO A 92 10.00 5.90 -1.50
C PRO A 92 9.99 7.32 -2.09
N ARG A 93 9.01 7.65 -2.94
CA ARG A 93 8.87 8.96 -3.59
C ARG A 93 7.41 9.36 -3.72
N LEU A 94 7.18 10.67 -3.67
CA LEU A 94 5.88 11.29 -3.91
C LEU A 94 5.99 12.28 -5.07
N VAL A 95 4.92 12.40 -5.85
CA VAL A 95 4.68 13.52 -6.76
C VAL A 95 3.41 14.22 -6.29
N VAL A 96 3.37 15.55 -6.32
CA VAL A 96 2.21 16.32 -5.87
C VAL A 96 1.39 16.77 -7.07
N PHE A 97 0.07 16.61 -6.97
CA PHE A 97 -0.89 17.23 -7.87
C PHE A 97 -1.75 18.25 -7.10
N LEU A 98 -1.48 19.54 -7.30
CA LEU A 98 -2.32 20.63 -6.83
C LEU A 98 -3.55 20.74 -7.73
N ASN A 99 -4.64 20.14 -7.26
CA ASN A 99 -5.90 20.01 -7.98
C ASN A 99 -6.83 21.22 -7.73
N LYS A 100 -7.88 21.36 -8.54
CA LYS A 100 -8.90 22.41 -8.45
C LYS A 100 -8.34 23.83 -8.61
N VAL A 101 -7.27 24.00 -9.39
CA VAL A 101 -6.71 25.34 -9.68
C VAL A 101 -7.71 26.23 -10.44
N ASP A 102 -8.70 25.63 -11.10
CA ASP A 102 -9.79 26.36 -11.75
C ASP A 102 -10.75 27.06 -10.76
N MET A 103 -10.64 26.76 -9.47
CA MET A 103 -11.40 27.42 -8.40
C MET A 103 -10.60 28.54 -7.72
N VAL A 104 -9.35 28.77 -8.13
CA VAL A 104 -8.43 29.74 -7.51
C VAL A 104 -7.98 30.74 -8.56
N ASP A 105 -8.47 31.97 -8.45
CA ASP A 105 -8.14 33.05 -9.39
C ASP A 105 -6.83 33.78 -9.04
N ASP A 106 -6.33 33.62 -7.82
CA ASP A 106 -5.15 34.34 -7.30
C ASP A 106 -3.88 33.48 -7.40
N PRO A 107 -2.91 33.85 -8.25
CA PRO A 107 -1.63 33.16 -8.37
C PRO A 107 -0.81 33.16 -7.07
N GLU A 108 -0.91 34.20 -6.23
CA GLU A 108 -0.15 34.28 -4.97
C GLU A 108 -0.63 33.21 -3.98
N LEU A 109 -1.94 32.93 -3.96
CA LEU A 109 -2.51 31.86 -3.15
C LEU A 109 -2.03 30.47 -3.61
N LEU A 110 -1.89 30.25 -4.92
CA LEU A 110 -1.35 29.00 -5.47
C LEU A 110 0.11 28.78 -5.09
N GLU A 111 0.92 29.84 -5.08
CA GLU A 111 2.31 29.78 -4.63
C GLU A 111 2.40 29.52 -3.13
N LEU A 112 1.55 30.17 -2.33
CA LEU A 112 1.48 29.94 -0.88
C LEU A 112 1.12 28.48 -0.55
N VAL A 113 0.08 27.93 -1.20
CA VAL A 113 -0.33 26.53 -0.98
C VAL A 113 0.77 25.56 -1.40
N GLU A 114 1.47 25.84 -2.49
CA GLU A 114 2.64 25.03 -2.89
C GLU A 114 3.72 25.06 -1.81
N MET A 115 4.08 26.24 -1.29
CA MET A 115 5.06 26.39 -0.22
C MET A 115 4.66 25.59 1.02
N GLU A 116 3.41 25.71 1.47
CA GLU A 116 2.91 24.97 2.64
C GLU A 116 3.00 23.45 2.45
N VAL A 117 2.70 22.95 1.24
CA VAL A 117 2.82 21.51 0.92
C VAL A 117 4.27 21.06 0.93
N ARG A 118 5.20 21.86 0.40
CA ARG A 118 6.65 21.54 0.40
C ARG A 118 7.23 21.52 1.81
N GLU A 119 6.86 22.50 2.64
CA GLU A 119 7.24 22.54 4.06
C GLU A 119 6.70 21.32 4.80
N LEU A 120 5.44 20.96 4.55
CA LEU A 120 4.81 19.79 5.15
C LEU A 120 5.53 18.49 4.77
N LEU A 121 5.84 18.29 3.48
CA LEU A 121 6.61 17.15 3.02
C LEU A 121 8.00 17.08 3.67
N SER A 122 8.68 18.23 3.77
CA SER A 122 9.99 18.35 4.40
C SER A 122 9.94 18.02 5.90
N SER A 123 8.87 18.41 6.59
CA SER A 123 8.67 18.10 8.02
C SER A 123 8.54 16.59 8.31
N TYR A 124 8.15 15.80 7.32
CA TYR A 124 8.06 14.34 7.38
C TYR A 124 9.18 13.62 6.61
N GLU A 125 10.33 14.31 6.43
CA GLU A 125 11.55 13.76 5.82
C GLU A 125 11.43 13.32 4.35
N PHE A 126 10.45 13.85 3.62
CA PHE A 126 10.47 13.81 2.16
C PHE A 126 11.26 15.00 1.60
N PRO A 127 11.90 14.88 0.42
CA PRO A 127 12.65 15.98 -0.19
C PRO A 127 11.69 17.01 -0.81
N GLY A 128 11.02 17.81 0.03
CA GLY A 128 9.93 18.72 -0.38
C GLY A 128 10.31 19.69 -1.51
N GLU A 129 11.56 20.14 -1.56
CA GLU A 129 12.08 21.02 -2.63
C GLU A 129 12.31 20.29 -3.96
N GLU A 130 12.62 19.00 -3.94
CA GLU A 130 12.91 18.20 -5.15
C GLU A 130 11.66 17.56 -5.74
N ILE A 131 10.60 17.38 -4.93
CA ILE A 131 9.37 16.75 -5.36
C ILE A 131 8.68 17.59 -6.46
N PRO A 132 8.35 16.98 -7.61
CA PRO A 132 7.57 17.64 -8.64
C PRO A 132 6.17 18.01 -8.13
N VAL A 133 5.77 19.27 -8.35
CA VAL A 133 4.43 19.78 -8.05
C VAL A 133 3.78 20.21 -9.35
N ILE A 134 2.67 19.55 -9.70
CA ILE A 134 1.92 19.82 -10.94
C ILE A 134 0.59 20.47 -10.56
N LYS A 135 0.28 21.59 -11.20
CA LYS A 135 -0.93 22.40 -10.96
C LYS A 135 -1.95 22.14 -12.06
N GLY A 136 -3.18 21.77 -11.71
CA GLY A 136 -4.20 21.47 -12.70
C GLY A 136 -5.62 21.26 -12.16
N SER A 137 -6.53 20.93 -13.07
CA SER A 137 -7.91 20.58 -12.74
C SER A 137 -8.22 19.19 -13.30
N ALA A 138 -8.30 18.20 -12.43
CA ALA A 138 -8.68 16.84 -12.83
C ALA A 138 -10.09 16.79 -13.44
N LEU A 139 -11.00 17.66 -12.99
CA LEU A 139 -12.36 17.75 -13.52
C LEU A 139 -12.39 18.30 -14.95
N LYS A 140 -11.64 19.37 -15.23
CA LYS A 140 -11.52 19.88 -16.61
C LYS A 140 -10.81 18.86 -17.51
N ALA A 141 -9.74 18.22 -17.02
CA ALA A 141 -9.06 17.16 -17.76
C ALA A 141 -9.98 16.00 -18.12
N LEU A 142 -10.86 15.57 -17.20
CA LEU A 142 -11.84 14.50 -17.45
C LEU A 142 -12.86 14.87 -18.55
N ASN A 143 -13.22 16.16 -18.63
CA ASN A 143 -14.17 16.70 -19.61
C ASN A 143 -13.52 17.19 -20.92
N SER A 144 -12.19 17.14 -21.00
CA SER A 144 -11.41 17.58 -22.16
C SER A 144 -11.44 16.57 -23.32
N SER A 145 -10.69 16.86 -24.39
CA SER A 145 -10.50 15.90 -25.48
C SER A 145 -9.68 14.65 -25.07
N GLY A 146 -8.99 14.68 -23.93
CA GLY A 146 -8.13 13.60 -23.43
C GLY A 146 -6.94 13.32 -24.34
N LYS A 147 -6.43 14.35 -25.03
CA LYS A 147 -5.27 14.30 -25.93
C LYS A 147 -4.21 15.26 -25.45
N ARG A 148 -2.94 14.89 -25.68
CA ARG A 148 -1.81 15.76 -25.38
C ARG A 148 -1.89 17.04 -26.21
N GLY A 149 -1.56 18.18 -25.61
CA GLY A 149 -1.70 19.50 -26.22
C GLY A 149 -3.08 20.16 -26.04
N ASP A 150 -4.07 19.47 -25.47
CA ASP A 150 -5.28 20.11 -24.96
C ASP A 150 -4.96 20.83 -23.64
N PRO A 151 -5.17 22.15 -23.53
CA PRO A 151 -4.84 22.91 -22.31
C PRO A 151 -5.44 22.34 -21.03
N ASP A 152 -6.65 21.75 -21.11
CA ASP A 152 -7.33 21.19 -19.95
C ASP A 152 -6.79 19.79 -19.59
N ALA A 153 -6.24 19.05 -20.57
CA ALA A 153 -5.66 17.72 -20.36
C ALA A 153 -4.16 17.75 -20.02
N GLU A 154 -3.45 18.77 -20.48
CA GLU A 154 -1.99 18.88 -20.39
C GLU A 154 -1.45 18.71 -18.96
N PRO A 155 -2.09 19.22 -17.89
CA PRO A 155 -1.63 18.97 -16.53
C PRO A 155 -1.55 17.49 -16.15
N ILE A 156 -2.44 16.63 -16.69
CA ILE A 156 -2.38 15.19 -16.44
C ILE A 156 -1.21 14.54 -17.19
N PHE A 157 -0.91 15.01 -18.40
CA PHE A 157 0.27 14.55 -19.13
C PHE A 157 1.58 14.98 -18.43
N GLN A 158 1.64 16.22 -17.93
CA GLN A 158 2.77 16.71 -17.14
C GLN A 158 2.94 15.92 -15.84
N LEU A 159 1.84 15.59 -15.17
CA LEU A 159 1.84 14.71 -13.99
C LEU A 159 2.45 13.34 -14.35
N MET A 160 2.01 12.73 -15.45
CA MET A 160 2.53 11.42 -15.87
C MET A 160 3.98 11.47 -16.35
N ASP A 161 4.41 12.54 -17.01
CA ASP A 161 5.82 12.76 -17.36
C ASP A 161 6.69 12.90 -16.11
N ALA A 162 6.18 13.59 -15.07
CA ALA A 162 6.85 13.70 -13.79
C ALA A 162 6.93 12.35 -13.07
N VAL A 163 5.85 11.56 -13.06
CA VAL A 163 5.85 10.18 -12.52
C VAL A 163 6.87 9.31 -13.26
N ASP A 164 6.90 9.36 -14.60
CA ASP A 164 7.85 8.61 -15.43
C ASP A 164 9.32 8.96 -15.18
N SER A 165 9.61 10.24 -14.91
CA SER A 165 10.99 10.73 -14.75
C SER A 165 11.46 10.71 -13.30
N TYR A 166 10.57 11.01 -12.36
CA TYR A 166 10.89 11.14 -10.95
C TYR A 166 10.78 9.83 -10.19
N PHE A 167 9.88 8.91 -10.54
CA PHE A 167 9.88 7.61 -9.88
C PHE A 167 10.99 6.73 -10.48
N PRO A 168 11.90 6.19 -9.65
CA PRO A 168 12.86 5.21 -10.13
C PRO A 168 12.07 4.00 -10.63
N THR A 169 12.53 3.39 -11.71
CA THR A 169 12.05 2.04 -12.01
C THR A 169 12.54 1.17 -10.86
N PRO A 170 11.65 0.51 -10.09
CA PRO A 170 12.06 -0.32 -8.97
C PRO A 170 13.04 -1.37 -9.47
N GLU A 171 14.17 -1.52 -8.79
CA GLU A 171 15.01 -2.69 -9.01
C GLU A 171 14.21 -3.90 -8.57
N ARG A 172 13.71 -4.65 -9.55
CA ARG A 172 12.94 -5.86 -9.30
C ARG A 172 13.93 -6.89 -8.75
N ASP A 173 13.72 -7.30 -7.50
CA ASP A 173 14.49 -8.34 -6.80
C ASP A 173 14.23 -9.74 -7.38
N VAL A 174 14.31 -9.92 -8.70
CA VAL A 174 13.95 -11.14 -9.42
C VAL A 174 14.84 -12.34 -9.07
N ASP A 175 16.06 -12.07 -8.61
CA ASP A 175 17.04 -13.09 -8.21
C ASP A 175 16.84 -13.57 -6.76
N LYS A 176 15.98 -12.91 -5.97
CA LYS A 176 15.64 -13.36 -4.61
C LYS A 176 14.67 -14.56 -4.65
N PRO A 177 14.55 -15.33 -3.56
CA PRO A 177 13.51 -16.35 -3.44
C PRO A 177 12.11 -15.75 -3.62
N PHE A 178 11.27 -16.40 -4.44
CA PHE A 178 9.89 -15.99 -4.69
C PHE A 178 9.12 -15.76 -3.38
N LEU A 179 8.44 -14.62 -3.30
CA LEU A 179 7.48 -14.30 -2.25
C LEU A 179 6.38 -13.41 -2.82
N MET A 180 5.13 -13.82 -2.62
CA MET A 180 3.94 -13.09 -3.05
C MET A 180 2.90 -13.13 -1.92
N PRO A 181 2.58 -11.99 -1.27
CA PRO A 181 1.51 -11.92 -0.30
C PRO A 181 0.15 -12.14 -0.97
N ILE A 182 -0.74 -12.89 -0.31
CA ILE A 182 -2.07 -13.17 -0.84
C ILE A 182 -3.02 -12.06 -0.40
N GLU A 183 -3.61 -11.39 -1.38
CA GLU A 183 -4.59 -10.31 -1.22
C GLU A 183 -6.02 -10.83 -1.26
N ASP A 184 -6.29 -11.72 -2.22
CA ASP A 184 -7.58 -12.39 -2.38
C ASP A 184 -7.41 -13.77 -3.01
N VAL A 185 -8.43 -14.60 -2.89
CA VAL A 185 -8.45 -15.97 -3.36
C VAL A 185 -9.78 -16.25 -4.06
N PHE A 186 -9.71 -16.88 -5.23
CA PHE A 186 -10.88 -17.23 -6.02
C PHE A 186 -10.85 -18.70 -6.41
N THR A 187 -12.03 -19.27 -6.66
CA THR A 187 -12.15 -20.60 -7.24
C THR A 187 -12.65 -20.47 -8.67
N ILE A 188 -11.86 -20.95 -9.63
CA ILE A 188 -12.30 -21.05 -11.01
C ILE A 188 -12.87 -22.45 -11.23
N THR A 189 -14.17 -22.51 -11.51
CA THR A 189 -14.88 -23.77 -11.78
C THR A 189 -14.17 -24.58 -12.86
N GLY A 190 -13.80 -25.82 -12.55
CA GLY A 190 -13.10 -26.72 -13.46
C GLY A 190 -11.59 -26.47 -13.63
N ARG A 191 -11.01 -25.42 -13.03
CA ARG A 191 -9.55 -25.19 -13.04
C ARG A 191 -8.91 -25.34 -11.66
N GLY A 192 -9.52 -24.81 -10.61
CA GLY A 192 -9.01 -24.88 -9.23
C GLY A 192 -8.97 -23.54 -8.50
N THR A 193 -8.18 -23.47 -7.44
CA THR A 193 -8.07 -22.30 -6.56
C THR A 193 -6.92 -21.40 -7.00
N VAL A 194 -7.18 -20.10 -7.06
CA VAL A 194 -6.25 -19.05 -7.46
C VAL A 194 -5.99 -18.14 -6.27
N GLY A 195 -4.72 -17.96 -5.90
CA GLY A 195 -4.29 -16.91 -4.99
C GLY A 195 -3.82 -15.69 -5.79
N THR A 196 -4.31 -14.51 -5.47
CA THR A 196 -3.96 -13.25 -6.15
C THR A 196 -3.14 -12.34 -5.25
N GLY A 197 -2.22 -11.59 -5.86
CA GLY A 197 -1.48 -10.53 -5.18
C GLY A 197 -0.30 -10.03 -5.99
N ARG A 198 0.37 -9.02 -5.45
CA ARG A 198 1.62 -8.49 -5.99
C ARG A 198 2.81 -9.38 -5.63
N VAL A 199 3.62 -9.77 -6.62
CA VAL A 199 4.90 -10.45 -6.34
C VAL A 199 5.84 -9.46 -5.67
N GLU A 200 6.20 -9.68 -4.41
CA GLU A 200 7.08 -8.79 -3.65
C GLU A 200 8.53 -8.94 -4.11
N ARG A 201 8.98 -10.19 -4.30
CA ARG A 201 10.34 -10.49 -4.73
C ARG A 201 10.43 -11.83 -5.45
N GLY A 202 11.52 -12.02 -6.17
CA GLY A 202 11.81 -13.22 -6.94
C GLY A 202 10.96 -13.35 -8.19
N GLN A 203 10.85 -14.58 -8.65
CA GLN A 203 10.01 -14.95 -9.79
C GLN A 203 9.45 -16.35 -9.59
N VAL A 204 8.32 -16.63 -10.21
CA VAL A 204 7.68 -17.95 -10.22
C VAL A 204 7.30 -18.34 -11.63
N LYS A 205 7.49 -19.62 -11.96
CA LYS A 205 7.14 -20.20 -13.26
C LYS A 205 6.05 -21.26 -13.13
N VAL A 206 5.30 -21.45 -14.20
CA VAL A 206 4.37 -22.59 -14.28
C VAL A 206 5.15 -23.90 -14.16
N GLY A 207 4.70 -24.76 -13.26
CA GLY A 207 5.32 -26.04 -12.92
C GLY A 207 6.23 -26.02 -11.69
N GLU A 208 6.53 -24.85 -11.12
CA GLU A 208 7.35 -24.75 -9.91
C GLU A 208 6.55 -25.11 -8.64
N GLU A 209 7.25 -25.71 -7.67
CA GLU A 209 6.72 -25.97 -6.33
C GLU A 209 6.80 -24.70 -5.48
N ILE A 210 5.74 -24.42 -4.72
CA ILE A 210 5.65 -23.32 -3.78
C ILE A 210 5.12 -23.80 -2.43
N GLU A 211 5.31 -22.98 -1.41
CA GLU A 211 4.73 -23.14 -0.08
C GLU A 211 3.71 -22.03 0.21
N ILE A 212 2.63 -22.39 0.88
CA ILE A 212 1.61 -21.47 1.42
C ILE A 212 1.90 -21.32 2.91
N VAL A 213 2.39 -20.15 3.31
CA VAL A 213 2.97 -19.90 4.65
C VAL A 213 2.16 -18.83 5.40
N GLY A 214 1.95 -19.05 6.70
CA GLY A 214 1.27 -18.13 7.61
C GLY A 214 -0.17 -18.53 7.92
N LEU A 215 -0.73 -17.93 8.96
CA LEU A 215 -2.08 -18.12 9.52
C LEU A 215 -2.44 -19.54 10.02
N LYS A 216 -1.67 -20.55 9.63
CA LYS A 216 -1.82 -21.94 10.01
C LYS A 216 -0.47 -22.48 10.49
N GLU A 217 -0.51 -23.38 11.47
CA GLU A 217 0.69 -24.03 12.02
C GLU A 217 1.46 -24.81 10.95
N GLU A 218 0.73 -25.54 10.10
CA GLU A 218 1.32 -26.34 9.03
C GLU A 218 1.40 -25.55 7.73
N THR A 219 2.62 -25.47 7.18
CA THR A 219 2.85 -24.97 5.83
C THR A 219 2.43 -26.02 4.81
N LYS A 220 1.60 -25.63 3.83
CA LYS A 220 1.18 -26.52 2.75
C LYS A 220 2.03 -26.29 1.51
N LYS A 221 2.32 -27.37 0.77
CA LYS A 221 3.00 -27.32 -0.53
C LYS A 221 1.99 -27.42 -1.66
N SER A 222 2.28 -26.74 -2.76
CA SER A 222 1.52 -26.85 -4.01
C SER A 222 2.43 -26.66 -5.21
N VAL A 223 1.89 -26.92 -6.40
CA VAL A 223 2.57 -26.67 -7.68
C VAL A 223 1.77 -25.62 -8.45
N VAL A 224 2.47 -24.63 -8.98
CA VAL A 224 1.87 -23.59 -9.84
C VAL A 224 1.47 -24.22 -11.17
N THR A 225 0.19 -24.16 -11.52
CA THR A 225 -0.34 -24.71 -12.78
C THR A 225 -0.74 -23.66 -13.79
N GLY A 226 -0.76 -22.39 -13.40
CA GLY A 226 -1.03 -21.27 -14.28
C GLY A 226 -0.73 -19.96 -13.59
N ILE A 227 -0.29 -18.98 -14.37
CA ILE A 227 -0.07 -17.60 -13.94
C ILE A 227 -0.88 -16.72 -14.89
N GLU A 228 -1.67 -15.82 -14.34
CA GLU A 228 -2.54 -14.93 -15.11
C GLU A 228 -2.41 -13.50 -14.60
N MET A 229 -2.30 -12.54 -15.52
CA MET A 229 -2.37 -11.11 -15.23
C MET A 229 -3.40 -10.50 -16.17
N PHE A 230 -4.45 -9.88 -15.63
CA PHE A 230 -5.49 -9.19 -16.41
C PHE A 230 -6.04 -10.01 -17.60
N ARG A 231 -6.43 -11.28 -17.37
CA ARG A 231 -6.93 -12.21 -18.41
C ARG A 231 -5.92 -12.62 -19.48
N LYS A 232 -4.63 -12.33 -19.28
CA LYS A 232 -3.52 -12.79 -20.12
C LYS A 232 -2.75 -13.87 -19.38
N LEU A 233 -2.49 -14.98 -20.06
CA LEU A 233 -1.65 -16.05 -19.53
C LEU A 233 -0.17 -15.64 -19.59
N LEU A 234 0.56 -15.90 -18.52
CA LEU A 234 1.99 -15.66 -18.41
C LEU A 234 2.72 -16.98 -18.15
N ASP A 235 3.91 -17.13 -18.73
CA ASP A 235 4.80 -18.27 -18.44
C ASP A 235 5.58 -18.05 -17.12
N VAL A 236 5.84 -16.79 -16.77
CA VAL A 236 6.61 -16.34 -15.61
C VAL A 236 5.93 -15.12 -14.99
N GLY A 237 5.79 -15.11 -13.67
CA GLY A 237 5.47 -13.92 -12.89
C GLY A 237 6.73 -13.45 -12.17
N ILE A 238 7.04 -12.17 -12.25
CA ILE A 238 8.26 -11.59 -11.65
C ILE A 238 7.90 -10.52 -10.61
N ALA A 239 8.85 -10.18 -9.73
CA ALA A 239 8.69 -9.11 -8.74
C ALA A 239 8.08 -7.84 -9.36
N GLY A 240 7.08 -7.27 -8.68
CA GLY A 240 6.29 -6.12 -9.10
C GLY A 240 5.01 -6.45 -9.85
N ASP A 241 4.86 -7.66 -10.39
CA ASP A 241 3.68 -8.07 -11.15
C ASP A 241 2.48 -8.37 -10.22
N ASN A 242 1.30 -7.86 -10.58
CA ASN A 242 0.03 -8.24 -9.95
C ASN A 242 -0.58 -9.45 -10.69
N ILE A 243 -0.51 -10.63 -10.07
CA ILE A 243 -0.84 -11.89 -10.74
C ILE A 243 -1.85 -12.72 -9.94
N GLY A 244 -2.58 -13.57 -10.65
CA GLY A 244 -3.28 -14.73 -10.10
C GLY A 244 -2.45 -15.99 -10.34
N VAL A 245 -2.18 -16.75 -9.28
CA VAL A 245 -1.44 -18.01 -9.32
C VAL A 245 -2.41 -19.16 -9.07
N LEU A 246 -2.60 -20.02 -10.08
CA LEU A 246 -3.43 -21.21 -9.98
C LEU A 246 -2.65 -22.34 -9.29
N LEU A 247 -3.24 -22.91 -8.25
CA LEU A 247 -2.59 -23.86 -7.35
C LEU A 247 -3.16 -25.27 -7.49
N ARG A 248 -2.29 -26.26 -7.68
CA ARG A 248 -2.68 -27.67 -7.77
C ARG A 248 -3.09 -28.23 -6.42
N GLY A 249 -4.27 -28.83 -6.35
CA GLY A 249 -4.71 -29.63 -5.20
C GLY A 249 -4.98 -28.81 -3.94
N ILE A 250 -5.16 -27.50 -4.08
CA ILE A 250 -5.50 -26.59 -2.97
C ILE A 250 -6.98 -26.25 -3.07
N GLU A 251 -7.73 -26.46 -2.00
CA GLU A 251 -9.12 -26.04 -1.90
C GLU A 251 -9.24 -24.59 -1.41
N ARG A 252 -10.41 -23.96 -1.60
CA ARG A 252 -10.64 -22.57 -1.18
C ARG A 252 -10.40 -22.34 0.32
N ASN A 253 -10.64 -23.35 1.15
CA ASN A 253 -10.48 -23.29 2.60
C ASN A 253 -9.02 -23.53 3.04
N ASP A 254 -8.17 -24.01 2.14
CA ASP A 254 -6.76 -24.30 2.44
C ASP A 254 -5.88 -23.06 2.34
N ILE A 255 -6.36 -22.04 1.62
CA ILE A 255 -5.64 -20.80 1.34
C ILE A 255 -6.54 -19.58 1.63
N GLU A 256 -5.97 -18.58 2.29
CA GLU A 256 -6.68 -17.36 2.67
C GLU A 256 -5.80 -16.11 2.56
N ARG A 257 -6.47 -14.94 2.57
CA ARG A 257 -5.81 -13.63 2.62
C ARG A 257 -4.94 -13.55 3.87
N GLY A 258 -3.77 -12.92 3.74
CA GLY A 258 -2.81 -12.78 4.84
C GLY A 258 -1.82 -13.94 4.96
N GLN A 259 -1.95 -14.99 4.15
CA GLN A 259 -0.86 -15.92 3.89
C GLN A 259 0.06 -15.39 2.79
N VAL A 260 1.21 -16.03 2.59
CA VAL A 260 2.11 -15.76 1.46
C VAL A 260 2.33 -17.03 0.65
N LEU A 261 2.47 -16.88 -0.67
CA LEU A 261 3.08 -17.90 -1.53
C LEU A 261 4.58 -17.65 -1.58
N ALA A 262 5.38 -18.66 -1.26
CA ALA A 262 6.83 -18.52 -1.19
C ALA A 262 7.56 -19.70 -1.83
N LYS A 263 8.82 -19.47 -2.21
CA LYS A 263 9.73 -20.56 -2.57
C LYS A 263 9.87 -21.53 -1.39
N PRO A 264 9.84 -22.86 -1.60
CA PRO A 264 9.88 -23.81 -0.50
C PRO A 264 11.10 -23.60 0.41
N GLY A 265 10.85 -23.50 1.72
CA GLY A 265 11.86 -23.29 2.75
C GLY A 265 12.48 -21.90 2.80
N SER A 266 12.03 -20.93 1.99
CA SER A 266 12.64 -19.59 1.96
C SER A 266 12.14 -18.66 3.06
N ILE A 267 10.96 -18.91 3.62
CA ILE A 267 10.39 -18.16 4.74
C ILE A 267 9.67 -19.12 5.67
N LYS A 268 9.72 -18.85 6.97
CA LYS A 268 9.07 -19.68 7.99
C LYS A 268 8.01 -18.86 8.73
N PRO A 269 6.97 -19.50 9.25
CA PRO A 269 5.96 -18.80 10.01
C PRO A 269 6.42 -18.66 11.47
N HIS A 270 6.20 -17.48 12.07
CA HIS A 270 6.65 -17.13 13.42
C HIS A 270 5.52 -16.47 14.23
N THR A 271 5.50 -16.71 15.54
CA THR A 271 4.60 -16.04 16.49
C THR A 271 5.31 -15.02 17.37
N LYS A 272 6.64 -15.13 17.54
CA LYS A 272 7.41 -14.28 18.46
C LYS A 272 8.51 -13.53 17.74
N PHE A 273 8.60 -12.24 18.00
CA PHE A 273 9.65 -11.37 17.48
C PHE A 273 9.91 -10.18 18.39
N LYS A 274 11.08 -9.58 18.24
CA LYS A 274 11.43 -8.24 18.75
C LYS A 274 11.26 -7.22 17.64
N ALA A 275 10.82 -6.03 18.01
CA ALA A 275 10.62 -4.93 17.08
C ALA A 275 10.98 -3.58 17.70
N GLU A 276 11.42 -2.67 16.84
CA GLU A 276 11.47 -1.24 17.13
C GLU A 276 10.17 -0.62 16.65
N VAL A 277 9.51 0.14 17.53
CA VAL A 277 8.18 0.70 17.26
C VAL A 277 8.15 2.18 17.64
N TYR A 278 7.73 3.00 16.71
CA TYR A 278 7.28 4.37 16.96
C TYR A 278 5.79 4.36 17.32
N VAL A 279 5.43 4.94 18.46
CA VAL A 279 4.03 5.04 18.92
C VAL A 279 3.47 6.39 18.50
N LEU A 280 2.41 6.39 17.70
CA LEU A 280 1.84 7.63 17.17
C LEU A 280 1.22 8.48 18.29
N SER A 281 1.51 9.78 18.25
CA SER A 281 0.95 10.77 19.16
C SER A 281 -0.53 11.03 18.89
N LYS A 282 -1.17 11.80 19.77
CA LYS A 282 -2.56 12.26 19.56
C LYS A 282 -2.70 13.09 18.28
N GLU A 283 -1.75 13.97 18.05
CA GLU A 283 -1.72 14.90 16.91
C GLU A 283 -1.56 14.17 15.58
N GLU A 284 -0.94 12.98 15.62
CA GLU A 284 -0.75 12.08 14.48
C GLU A 284 -1.93 11.10 14.28
N GLY A 285 -3.02 11.25 15.04
CA GLY A 285 -4.20 10.36 14.97
C GLY A 285 -4.07 9.07 15.78
N GLY A 286 -2.98 8.92 16.55
CA GLY A 286 -2.68 7.76 17.37
C GLY A 286 -3.37 7.77 18.74
N ARG A 287 -2.61 7.43 19.79
CA ARG A 287 -3.16 7.27 21.14
C ARG A 287 -3.20 8.59 21.90
N HIS A 288 -4.20 8.72 22.76
CA HIS A 288 -4.26 9.82 23.75
C HIS A 288 -3.62 9.44 25.09
N THR A 289 -3.52 8.14 25.36
CA THR A 289 -3.09 7.60 26.66
C THR A 289 -1.99 6.57 26.47
N PRO A 290 -1.11 6.40 27.46
CA PRO A 290 -0.08 5.38 27.42
C PRO A 290 -0.66 3.97 27.33
N PHE A 291 0.19 3.01 26.99
CA PHE A 291 -0.11 1.58 27.14
C PHE A 291 0.98 0.89 27.95
N PHE A 292 0.65 -0.31 28.43
CA PHE A 292 1.47 -1.11 29.33
C PHE A 292 1.78 -2.47 28.69
N SER A 293 2.66 -3.25 29.31
CA SER A 293 2.81 -4.67 28.98
C SER A 293 1.46 -5.41 29.04
N ASN A 294 1.32 -6.44 28.21
CA ASN A 294 0.08 -7.18 27.94
C ASN A 294 -0.98 -6.40 27.16
N TYR A 295 -0.62 -5.25 26.58
CA TYR A 295 -1.46 -4.59 25.60
C TYR A 295 -1.65 -5.48 24.36
N ARG A 296 -2.90 -5.61 23.87
CA ARG A 296 -3.29 -6.55 22.80
C ARG A 296 -3.89 -5.87 21.56
N PRO A 297 -3.09 -5.13 20.76
CA PRO A 297 -3.54 -4.55 19.51
C PRO A 297 -3.58 -5.57 18.35
N GLN A 298 -4.07 -5.11 17.19
CA GLN A 298 -3.90 -5.79 15.91
C GLN A 298 -2.60 -5.34 15.23
N PHE A 299 -1.87 -6.28 14.67
CA PHE A 299 -0.66 -6.05 13.89
C PHE A 299 -0.93 -6.34 12.43
N TYR A 300 -0.45 -5.44 11.56
CA TYR A 300 -0.66 -5.51 10.12
C TYR A 300 0.68 -5.73 9.42
N PHE A 301 0.86 -6.89 8.80
CA PHE A 301 2.04 -7.27 8.03
C PHE A 301 1.60 -7.55 6.60
N ARG A 302 2.07 -6.78 5.61
CA ARG A 302 1.64 -6.95 4.21
C ARG A 302 0.10 -6.99 4.12
N THR A 303 -0.48 -8.15 3.79
CA THR A 303 -1.92 -8.40 3.67
C THR A 303 -2.54 -9.07 4.91
N THR A 304 -1.71 -9.42 5.91
CA THR A 304 -2.09 -10.10 7.15
C THR A 304 -2.47 -9.08 8.22
N ASP A 305 -3.58 -9.32 8.89
CA ASP A 305 -3.91 -8.72 10.18
C ASP A 305 -4.01 -9.82 11.26
N VAL A 306 -3.34 -9.62 12.39
CA VAL A 306 -3.27 -10.61 13.47
C VAL A 306 -3.15 -9.94 14.83
N THR A 307 -3.88 -10.45 15.82
CA THR A 307 -3.78 -9.94 17.19
C THR A 307 -2.46 -10.37 17.82
N GLY A 308 -1.77 -9.44 18.48
CA GLY A 308 -0.55 -9.74 19.21
C GLY A 308 -0.61 -9.20 20.62
N THR A 309 0.23 -9.73 21.50
CA THR A 309 0.42 -9.25 22.86
C THR A 309 1.81 -8.63 22.96
N ILE A 310 1.86 -7.39 23.45
CA ILE A 310 3.11 -6.64 23.62
C ILE A 310 3.68 -6.90 25.00
N LYS A 311 4.98 -7.16 25.07
CA LYS A 311 5.77 -7.21 26.30
C LYS A 311 6.88 -6.15 26.22
N LEU A 312 6.85 -5.22 27.16
CA LEU A 312 7.84 -4.15 27.26
C LEU A 312 9.13 -4.66 27.91
N PRO A 313 10.28 -3.99 27.65
CA PRO A 313 11.54 -4.31 28.29
C PRO A 313 11.47 -4.19 29.82
N GLU A 314 12.35 -4.89 30.53
CA GLU A 314 12.48 -4.73 31.97
C GLU A 314 12.80 -3.28 32.33
N GLY A 315 12.10 -2.74 33.34
CA GLY A 315 12.24 -1.34 33.77
C GLY A 315 11.39 -0.33 32.99
N VAL A 316 10.72 -0.73 31.90
CA VAL A 316 9.77 0.12 31.18
C VAL A 316 8.35 -0.22 31.63
N GLU A 317 7.77 0.63 32.49
CA GLU A 317 6.42 0.42 33.01
C GLU A 317 5.33 0.73 31.97
N MET A 318 5.50 1.82 31.22
CA MET A 318 4.54 2.30 30.23
C MET A 318 5.23 2.98 29.07
N VAL A 319 4.54 3.03 27.93
CA VAL A 319 4.98 3.73 26.71
C VAL A 319 4.04 4.88 26.44
N MET A 320 4.58 6.08 26.23
CA MET A 320 3.81 7.28 25.95
C MET A 320 3.58 7.44 24.43
N PRO A 321 2.46 8.05 24.01
CA PRO A 321 2.31 8.48 22.62
C PRO A 321 3.43 9.45 22.22
N GLY A 322 4.10 9.18 21.08
CA GLY A 322 5.29 9.89 20.59
C GLY A 322 6.62 9.19 20.89
N ASP A 323 6.63 8.12 21.69
CA ASP A 323 7.86 7.40 22.04
C ASP A 323 8.32 6.46 20.92
N ASN A 324 9.64 6.25 20.86
CA ASN A 324 10.25 5.10 20.19
C ASN A 324 10.61 4.05 21.24
N VAL A 325 10.20 2.80 21.03
CA VAL A 325 10.39 1.73 22.00
C VAL A 325 10.72 0.40 21.31
N THR A 326 11.70 -0.30 21.86
CA THR A 326 11.93 -1.72 21.58
C THR A 326 10.92 -2.56 22.37
N MET A 327 10.23 -3.51 21.72
CA MET A 327 9.29 -4.41 22.41
C MET A 327 9.34 -5.84 21.87
N GLU A 328 8.96 -6.80 22.72
CA GLU A 328 8.68 -8.18 22.32
C GLU A 328 7.19 -8.31 21.99
N VAL A 329 6.87 -9.02 20.91
CA VAL A 329 5.50 -9.28 20.47
C VAL A 329 5.26 -10.78 20.35
N GLU A 330 4.13 -11.23 20.89
CA GLU A 330 3.62 -12.60 20.73
C GLU A 330 2.26 -12.60 20.03
N LEU A 331 2.23 -13.07 18.79
CA LEU A 331 1.05 -13.18 17.95
C LEU A 331 0.22 -14.41 18.32
N ILE A 332 -1.10 -14.30 18.21
CA ILE A 332 -2.03 -15.42 18.48
C ILE A 332 -1.95 -16.52 17.41
N THR A 333 -1.41 -16.20 16.24
CA THR A 333 -1.35 -17.07 15.07
C THR A 333 -0.01 -16.84 14.36
N PRO A 334 0.66 -17.89 13.86
CA PRO A 334 1.96 -17.73 13.20
C PRO A 334 1.82 -17.02 11.84
N ILE A 335 2.73 -16.11 11.53
CA ILE A 335 2.74 -15.36 10.25
C ILE A 335 4.08 -15.51 9.53
N ALA A 336 4.09 -15.32 8.22
CA ALA A 336 5.33 -15.27 7.46
C ALA A 336 6.09 -13.96 7.76
N CYS A 337 7.13 -14.07 8.60
CA CYS A 337 7.88 -12.94 9.13
C CYS A 337 9.39 -13.13 8.90
N GLU A 338 10.10 -12.03 8.68
CA GLU A 338 11.56 -11.98 8.55
C GLU A 338 12.11 -10.69 9.18
N ASP A 339 13.40 -10.69 9.53
CA ASP A 339 14.06 -9.49 10.06
C ASP A 339 13.99 -8.35 9.02
N GLY A 340 13.70 -7.14 9.48
CA GLY A 340 13.49 -5.96 8.64
C GLY A 340 12.06 -5.80 8.11
N LEU A 341 11.15 -6.76 8.36
CA LEU A 341 9.75 -6.63 7.95
C LEU A 341 9.07 -5.49 8.70
N ARG A 342 8.52 -4.52 7.96
CA ARG A 342 7.76 -3.41 8.51
C ARG A 342 6.31 -3.83 8.78
N PHE A 343 5.71 -3.21 9.79
CA PHE A 343 4.32 -3.45 10.17
C PHE A 343 3.68 -2.21 10.81
N ALA A 344 2.35 -2.20 10.84
CA ALA A 344 1.56 -1.20 11.56
C ALA A 344 0.83 -1.85 12.75
N ILE A 345 0.64 -1.09 13.83
CA ILE A 345 -0.11 -1.48 15.02
C ILE A 345 -1.40 -0.68 15.06
N ARG A 346 -2.54 -1.35 15.24
CA ARG A 346 -3.87 -0.73 15.22
C ARG A 346 -4.77 -1.19 16.36
N GLU A 347 -5.58 -0.29 16.88
CA GLU A 347 -6.55 -0.53 17.95
C GLU A 347 -7.75 0.40 17.76
N GLY A 348 -8.97 -0.12 17.96
CA GLY A 348 -10.18 0.69 17.91
C GLY A 348 -10.40 1.42 16.57
N GLY A 349 -9.88 0.87 15.48
CA GLY A 349 -9.92 1.49 14.14
C GLY A 349 -8.82 2.52 13.86
N ARG A 350 -7.97 2.84 14.82
CA ARG A 350 -6.87 3.83 14.67
C ARG A 350 -5.52 3.15 14.53
N THR A 351 -4.60 3.81 13.82
CA THR A 351 -3.19 3.40 13.79
C THR A 351 -2.49 4.02 14.98
N VAL A 352 -1.95 3.17 15.84
CA VAL A 352 -1.36 3.56 17.13
C VAL A 352 0.15 3.40 17.15
N GLY A 353 0.73 2.71 16.19
CA GLY A 353 2.17 2.57 16.06
C GLY A 353 2.60 2.09 14.68
N ALA A 354 3.85 2.35 14.35
CA ALA A 354 4.54 1.83 13.18
C ALA A 354 5.84 1.18 13.64
N GLY A 355 6.15 0.00 13.11
CA GLY A 355 7.30 -0.76 13.60
C GLY A 355 8.03 -1.55 12.52
N VAL A 356 9.21 -2.03 12.91
CA VAL A 356 10.03 -2.92 12.11
C VAL A 356 10.51 -4.08 12.96
N VAL A 357 10.40 -5.30 12.43
CA VAL A 357 10.91 -6.51 13.06
C VAL A 357 12.43 -6.44 13.09
N THR A 358 13.02 -6.57 14.26
CA THR A 358 14.48 -6.50 14.44
C THR A 358 15.13 -7.85 14.72
N ALA A 359 14.38 -8.79 15.30
CA ALA A 359 14.85 -10.16 15.49
C ALA A 359 13.68 -11.14 15.66
N ILE A 360 13.80 -12.30 15.01
CA ILE A 360 12.87 -13.42 15.16
C ILE A 360 13.35 -14.43 16.21
N ASN A 361 12.41 -14.99 16.97
CA ASN A 361 12.66 -16.02 17.99
C ASN A 361 13.65 -15.61 19.11
N ALA A 362 13.66 -14.33 19.47
CA ALA A 362 14.58 -13.75 20.45
C ALA A 362 14.05 -13.68 21.89
#